data_AF-A0A290HST5-F1
#
_entry.id   AF-A0A290HST5-F1
#
_cell.length_a   1.000
_cell.length_b   1.000
_cell.length_c   1.000
_cell.angle_alpha   90.00
_cell.angle_beta   90.00
_cell.angle_gamma   90.00
#
_symmetry.space_group_name_H-M   'P 1'
#
loop_
_entity.id
_entity.type
_entity.pdbx_description
1 polymer ?
#
loop_
_entity_poly.entity_id
_entity_poly.type
_entity_poly.pdbx_seq_one_letter_code
_entity_poly.pdbx_strand_id
1 'polypeptide(L)'
;MAKEKNQKSMEETLWESANKLRGSVESSEYKHIVLGLIFLKFVSDTFEERREKLLAEGKEAFIDMVEFYTMDNVFYLPETSRWSYIKQNAKQDDIALKIDTALASIEKTNPSLKGALPDNYFSRLGLDASKLSSLIDTINNINTLEDKGHDVVGRVYEYFLGEFALAEGKLGGQFYTPKSIVNLIANMIEPYKGKIYDPACGSGGMFVQSLKFIEAHKGNKKDISIYGQEFTATTYKLAKMNLAIRGISANLGAVPADSFFKDQHPDLKADYIMANPPFNQKEWRGVNELLDDPRWAGYEVPLHQMQTTVGYFTWSQNSLKMASQDLFSPREA
;
A
#
# COMPACT_ATOMS: atom_id res chain seq x y z
N MET A 1 28.42 -24.50 -22.86
CA MET A 1 27.44 -23.51 -22.36
C MET A 1 27.70 -23.32 -20.88
N ALA A 2 28.23 -22.16 -20.49
CA ALA A 2 28.43 -21.85 -19.08
C ALA A 2 27.06 -21.64 -18.43
N LYS A 3 26.81 -22.30 -17.29
CA LYS A 3 25.64 -22.00 -16.45
C LYS A 3 25.76 -20.53 -16.01
N GLU A 4 24.85 -19.68 -16.45
CA GLU A 4 24.66 -18.37 -15.83
C GLU A 4 24.41 -18.60 -14.33
N LYS A 5 25.32 -18.11 -13.48
CA LYS A 5 25.06 -18.05 -12.05
C LYS A 5 23.94 -17.04 -11.87
N ASN A 6 22.76 -17.52 -11.49
CA ASN A 6 21.63 -16.69 -11.13
C ASN A 6 22.04 -15.79 -9.96
N GLN A 7 22.37 -14.53 -10.24
CA GLN A 7 22.79 -13.57 -9.24
C GLN A 7 21.54 -13.13 -8.49
N LYS A 8 21.48 -13.39 -7.18
CA LYS A 8 20.31 -13.04 -6.35
C LYS A 8 20.01 -11.56 -6.45
N SER A 9 18.72 -11.23 -6.55
CA SER A 9 18.28 -9.84 -6.50
C SER A 9 18.56 -9.23 -5.11
N MET A 10 18.61 -7.90 -5.05
CA MET A 10 18.73 -7.19 -3.77
C MET A 10 17.51 -7.48 -2.88
N GLU A 11 16.32 -7.47 -3.47
CA GLU A 11 15.05 -7.76 -2.80
C GLU A 11 15.06 -9.16 -2.16
N GLU A 12 15.52 -10.17 -2.90
CA GLU A 12 15.67 -11.55 -2.43
C GLU A 12 16.70 -11.64 -1.29
N THR A 13 17.83 -10.96 -1.42
CA THR A 13 18.89 -10.95 -0.38
C THR A 13 18.39 -10.30 0.92
N LEU A 14 17.64 -9.20 0.80
CA LEU A 14 17.01 -8.52 1.93
C LEU A 14 15.95 -9.41 2.58
N TRP A 15 15.11 -10.05 1.78
CA TRP A 15 14.09 -10.98 2.26
C TRP A 15 14.69 -12.14 3.03
N GLU A 16 15.72 -12.80 2.50
CA GLU A 16 16.41 -13.89 3.19
C GLU A 16 17.02 -13.44 4.53
N SER A 17 17.60 -12.23 4.55
CA SER A 17 18.20 -11.65 5.75
C SER A 17 17.14 -11.33 6.80
N ALA A 18 16.04 -10.70 6.39
CA ALA A 18 14.91 -10.43 7.26
C ALA A 18 14.25 -11.73 7.77
N ASN A 19 14.04 -12.73 6.91
CA ASN A 19 13.37 -13.96 7.28
C ASN A 19 14.18 -14.78 8.32
N LYS A 20 15.52 -14.72 8.28
CA LYS A 20 16.38 -15.29 9.34
C LYS A 20 16.14 -14.66 10.71
N LEU A 21 15.77 -13.38 10.75
CA LEU A 21 15.56 -12.62 11.98
C LEU A 21 14.14 -12.73 12.54
N ARG A 22 13.22 -13.33 11.78
CA ARG A 22 11.83 -13.57 12.18
C ARG A 22 11.72 -14.36 13.50
N GLY A 23 12.59 -15.35 13.70
CA GLY A 23 12.56 -16.21 14.89
C GLY A 23 11.21 -16.89 15.10
N SER A 24 10.59 -16.68 16.28
CA SER A 24 9.31 -17.28 16.67
C SER A 24 8.07 -16.45 16.29
N VAL A 25 8.24 -15.31 15.60
CA VAL A 25 7.12 -14.44 15.21
C VAL A 25 6.37 -15.07 14.03
N GLU A 26 5.04 -15.05 14.08
CA GLU A 26 4.21 -15.50 12.96
C GLU A 26 4.40 -14.61 11.73
N SER A 27 4.30 -15.19 10.52
CA SER A 27 4.52 -14.44 9.28
C SER A 27 3.59 -13.23 9.12
N SER A 28 2.34 -13.38 9.57
CA SER A 28 1.32 -12.33 9.55
C SER A 28 1.62 -11.15 10.44
N GLU A 29 2.34 -11.35 11.55
CA GLU A 29 2.78 -10.25 12.41
C GLU A 29 4.14 -9.71 11.94
N TYR A 30 5.02 -10.60 11.46
CA TYR A 30 6.35 -10.21 11.03
C TYR A 30 6.35 -9.24 9.84
N LYS A 31 5.35 -9.35 8.95
CA LYS A 31 5.22 -8.44 7.80
C LYS A 31 5.12 -6.98 8.19
N HIS A 32 4.43 -6.67 9.28
CA HIS A 32 4.21 -5.30 9.72
C HIS A 32 5.48 -4.68 10.32
N ILE A 33 6.29 -5.49 11.02
CA ILE A 33 7.59 -5.06 11.54
C ILE A 33 8.48 -4.64 10.38
N VAL A 34 8.66 -5.54 9.41
CA VAL A 34 9.62 -5.33 8.32
C VAL A 34 9.17 -4.20 7.41
N LEU A 35 7.90 -4.20 6.98
CA LEU A 35 7.37 -3.15 6.11
C LEU A 35 7.32 -1.78 6.81
N GLY A 36 7.06 -1.75 8.11
CA GLY A 36 7.10 -0.52 8.91
C GLY A 36 8.52 0.07 8.99
N LEU A 37 9.54 -0.76 9.18
CA LEU A 37 10.93 -0.31 9.20
C LEU A 37 11.44 0.12 7.81
N ILE A 38 11.06 -0.60 6.75
CA ILE A 38 11.38 -0.20 5.36
C ILE A 38 10.74 1.16 5.06
N PHE A 39 9.47 1.35 5.44
CA PHE A 39 8.81 2.64 5.32
C PHE A 39 9.58 3.74 6.06
N LEU A 40 9.92 3.50 7.33
CA LEU A 40 10.64 4.47 8.18
C LEU A 40 12.00 4.87 7.60
N LYS A 41 12.76 3.89 7.10
CA LYS A 41 14.04 4.11 6.42
C LYS A 41 13.85 5.00 5.19
N PHE A 42 12.89 4.67 4.34
CA PHE A 42 12.63 5.42 3.12
C PHE A 42 12.22 6.87 3.36
N VAL A 43 11.25 7.10 4.25
CA VAL A 43 10.79 8.46 4.54
C VAL A 43 11.88 9.29 5.22
N SER A 44 12.81 8.63 5.93
CA SER A 44 14.00 9.29 6.47
C SER A 44 14.99 9.70 5.39
N ASP A 45 15.30 8.81 4.45
CA ASP A 45 16.30 9.12 3.42
C ASP A 45 15.80 10.20 2.45
N THR A 46 14.54 10.13 2.05
CA THR A 46 13.91 11.16 1.21
C THR A 46 13.81 12.51 1.92
N PHE A 47 13.56 12.50 3.24
CA PHE A 47 13.61 13.71 4.06
C PHE A 47 15.02 14.33 4.08
N GLU A 48 16.06 13.53 4.32
CA GLU A 48 17.44 14.05 4.38
C GLU A 48 17.91 14.56 3.01
N GLU A 49 17.60 13.86 1.91
CA GLU A 49 17.90 14.35 0.56
C GLU A 49 17.23 15.70 0.28
N ARG A 50 15.95 15.84 0.66
CA ARG A 50 15.23 17.10 0.51
C ARG A 50 15.84 18.20 1.39
N ARG A 51 16.20 17.87 2.62
CA ARG A 51 16.82 18.80 3.57
C ARG A 51 18.17 19.30 3.05
N GLU A 52 19.01 18.41 2.53
CA GLU A 52 20.28 18.75 1.90
C GLU A 52 20.09 19.67 0.69
N LYS A 53 19.07 19.39 -0.14
CA LYS A 53 18.73 20.26 -1.28
C LYS A 53 18.30 21.67 -0.83
N LEU A 54 17.50 21.79 0.22
CA LEU A 54 17.12 23.09 0.79
C LEU A 54 18.35 23.86 1.29
N LEU A 55 19.27 23.18 1.98
CA LEU A 55 20.53 23.80 2.43
C LEU A 55 21.37 24.26 1.23
N ALA A 56 21.51 23.45 0.19
CA ALA A 56 22.26 23.80 -1.02
C ALA A 56 21.64 24.99 -1.78
N GLU A 57 20.34 25.19 -1.68
CA GLU A 57 19.60 26.32 -2.27
C GLU A 57 19.65 27.61 -1.42
N GLY A 58 20.35 27.62 -0.28
CA GLY A 58 20.38 28.76 0.66
C GLY A 58 19.03 28.99 1.35
N LYS A 59 18.29 27.91 1.58
CA LYS A 59 16.94 27.90 2.20
C LYS A 59 16.98 27.39 3.64
N GLU A 60 18.04 27.71 4.38
CA GLU A 60 18.25 27.25 5.76
C GLU A 60 17.09 27.61 6.68
N ALA A 61 16.47 28.79 6.50
CA ALA A 61 15.32 29.23 7.30
C ALA A 61 14.07 28.36 7.12
N PHE A 62 14.03 27.49 6.10
CA PHE A 62 12.87 26.69 5.72
C PHE A 62 13.02 25.20 6.04
N ILE A 63 14.17 24.76 6.57
CA ILE A 63 14.44 23.33 6.81
C ILE A 63 13.54 22.71 7.87
N ASP A 64 12.93 23.52 8.74
CA ASP A 64 11.98 23.07 9.78
C ASP A 64 10.51 23.33 9.39
N MET A 65 10.24 23.77 8.16
CA MET A 65 8.89 24.02 7.65
C MET A 65 8.35 22.85 6.83
N VAL A 66 7.24 22.26 7.27
CA VAL A 66 6.59 21.08 6.67
C VAL A 66 6.23 21.29 5.19
N GLU A 67 5.81 22.50 4.82
CA GLU A 67 5.36 22.87 3.48
C GLU A 67 6.46 22.70 2.43
N PHE A 68 7.72 22.97 2.80
CA PHE A 68 8.86 22.86 1.89
C PHE A 68 9.24 21.41 1.56
N TYR A 69 8.74 20.44 2.32
CA TYR A 69 8.89 19.02 2.03
C TYR A 69 7.67 18.50 1.26
N THR A 70 6.47 18.82 1.74
CA THR A 70 5.21 18.31 1.17
C THR A 70 4.96 18.78 -0.26
N MET A 71 5.47 19.96 -0.66
CA MET A 71 5.41 20.43 -2.06
C MET A 71 6.09 19.48 -3.07
N ASP A 72 7.08 18.72 -2.61
CA ASP A 72 7.83 17.74 -3.42
C ASP A 72 7.40 16.29 -3.08
N ASN A 73 6.24 16.11 -2.43
CA ASN A 73 5.75 14.81 -1.92
C ASN A 73 6.70 14.14 -0.91
N VAL A 74 7.49 14.92 -0.18
CA VAL A 74 8.37 14.43 0.88
C VAL A 74 7.70 14.64 2.23
N PHE A 75 7.74 13.62 3.09
CA PHE A 75 7.21 13.74 4.46
C PHE A 75 8.20 14.46 5.36
N TYR A 76 7.69 15.35 6.21
CA TYR A 76 8.51 16.01 7.22
C TYR A 76 8.74 15.07 8.41
N LEU A 77 9.99 14.96 8.86
CA LEU A 77 10.37 14.12 9.99
C LEU A 77 11.00 14.93 11.13
N PRO A 78 10.41 14.88 12.33
CA PRO A 78 11.08 15.29 13.56
C PRO A 78 12.39 14.52 13.77
N GLU A 79 13.34 15.11 14.48
CA GLU A 79 14.67 14.51 14.70
C GLU A 79 14.60 13.08 15.27
N THR A 80 13.71 12.85 16.24
CA THR A 80 13.49 11.54 16.88
C THR A 80 12.81 10.51 15.97
N SER A 81 12.29 10.94 14.83
CA SER A 81 11.66 10.08 13.82
C SER A 81 12.60 9.69 12.68
N ARG A 82 13.82 10.23 12.65
CA ARG A 82 14.79 9.97 11.57
C ARG A 82 15.49 8.64 11.78
N TRP A 83 15.83 7.98 10.68
CA TRP A 83 16.53 6.70 10.70
C TRP A 83 17.86 6.76 11.46
N SER A 84 18.59 7.87 11.36
CA SER A 84 19.84 8.10 12.10
C SER A 84 19.64 7.98 13.62
N TYR A 85 18.58 8.56 14.16
CA TYR A 85 18.21 8.46 15.57
C TYR A 85 17.85 7.03 15.97
N ILE A 86 17.03 6.35 15.16
CA ILE A 86 16.63 4.96 15.40
C ILE A 86 17.85 4.03 15.42
N LYS A 87 18.75 4.19 14.44
CA LYS A 87 19.98 3.42 14.35
C LYS A 87 20.91 3.65 15.54
N GLN A 88 21.10 4.92 15.95
CA GLN A 88 21.93 5.26 17.11
C GLN A 88 21.41 4.58 18.39
N ASN A 89 20.09 4.40 18.50
CA ASN A 89 19.43 3.81 19.66
C ASN A 89 19.07 2.32 19.48
N ALA A 90 19.50 1.67 18.38
CA ALA A 90 19.04 0.32 18.02
C ALA A 90 19.33 -0.76 19.07
N LYS A 91 20.36 -0.55 19.90
CA LYS A 91 20.80 -1.47 20.96
C LYS A 91 20.18 -1.20 22.33
N GLN A 92 19.32 -0.18 22.44
CA GLN A 92 18.65 0.15 23.70
C GLN A 92 17.44 -0.77 23.93
N ASP A 93 17.15 -1.10 25.18
CA ASP A 93 16.03 -1.99 25.51
C ASP A 93 14.66 -1.39 25.14
N ASP A 94 14.56 -0.06 25.04
CA ASP A 94 13.35 0.67 24.68
C ASP A 94 13.22 0.96 23.17
N ILE A 95 14.02 0.31 22.31
CA ILE A 95 14.01 0.55 20.86
C ILE A 95 12.63 0.38 20.22
N ALA A 96 11.84 -0.59 20.67
CA ALA A 96 10.48 -0.81 20.17
C ALA A 96 9.58 0.42 20.43
N LEU A 97 9.67 1.01 21.63
CA LEU A 97 8.94 2.22 22.00
C LEU A 97 9.41 3.43 21.18
N LYS A 98 10.72 3.53 20.92
CA LYS A 98 11.27 4.61 20.07
C LYS A 98 10.75 4.53 18.64
N ILE A 99 10.65 3.34 18.06
CA ILE A 99 10.09 3.13 16.71
C ILE A 99 8.60 3.48 16.69
N ASP A 100 7.81 2.99 17.65
CA ASP A 100 6.38 3.32 17.74
C ASP A 100 6.17 4.84 17.89
N THR A 101 6.99 5.50 18.72
CA THR A 101 6.94 6.96 18.91
C THR A 101 7.33 7.71 17.63
N ALA A 102 8.33 7.22 16.90
CA ALA A 102 8.76 7.80 15.64
C ALA A 102 7.65 7.73 14.59
N LEU A 103 7.01 6.57 14.42
CA LEU A 103 5.89 6.38 13.49
C LEU A 103 4.68 7.24 13.87
N ALA A 104 4.30 7.29 15.14
CA ALA A 104 3.22 8.13 15.62
C ALA A 104 3.49 9.63 15.36
N SER A 105 4.74 10.07 15.55
CA SER A 105 5.13 11.46 15.29
C SER A 105 5.13 11.80 13.79
N ILE A 106 5.53 10.87 12.93
CA ILE A 106 5.44 11.00 11.47
C ILE A 106 3.99 11.15 11.05
N GLU A 107 3.10 10.29 11.53
CA GLU A 107 1.67 10.35 11.21
C GLU A 107 1.05 11.67 11.67
N LYS A 108 1.36 12.14 12.88
CA LYS A 108 0.85 13.39 13.43
C LYS A 108 1.30 14.61 12.60
N THR A 109 2.53 14.60 12.11
CA THR A 109 3.13 15.74 11.39
C THR A 109 2.72 15.77 9.91
N ASN A 110 2.29 14.63 9.36
CA ASN A 110 1.98 14.48 7.94
C ASN A 110 0.52 14.03 7.77
N PRO A 111 -0.44 14.98 7.57
CA PRO A 111 -1.87 14.66 7.51
C PRO A 111 -2.25 13.58 6.49
N SER A 112 -1.51 13.47 5.38
CA SER A 112 -1.69 12.44 4.35
C SER A 112 -1.47 11.00 4.86
N LEU A 113 -0.70 10.83 5.94
CA LEU A 113 -0.43 9.53 6.56
C LEU A 113 -1.40 9.17 7.68
N LYS A 114 -2.39 10.02 7.99
CA LYS A 114 -3.36 9.77 9.06
C LYS A 114 -4.03 8.41 8.90
N GLY A 115 -3.91 7.53 9.90
CA GLY A 115 -4.42 6.17 9.92
C GLY A 115 -3.64 5.16 9.07
N ALA A 116 -2.49 5.54 8.51
CA ALA A 116 -1.64 4.66 7.70
C ALA A 116 -0.66 3.84 8.54
N LEU A 117 -0.15 4.42 9.62
CA LEU A 117 0.91 3.79 10.39
C LEU A 117 0.35 2.89 11.52
N PRO A 118 1.07 1.82 11.86
CA PRO A 118 0.66 0.95 12.96
C PRO A 118 0.86 1.68 14.30
N ASP A 119 -0.11 1.53 15.21
CA ASP A 119 -0.10 2.21 16.52
C ASP A 119 0.35 1.22 17.61
N ASN A 120 1.44 1.56 18.30
CA ASN A 120 2.04 0.77 19.39
C ASN A 120 2.30 -0.69 19.03
N TYR A 121 2.72 -0.95 17.79
CA TYR A 121 2.77 -2.30 17.25
C TYR A 121 4.06 -3.02 17.65
N PHE A 122 5.20 -2.32 17.61
CA PHE A 122 6.50 -2.92 17.95
C PHE A 122 6.55 -3.28 19.43
N SER A 123 6.02 -2.43 20.30
CA SER A 123 6.02 -2.62 21.75
C SER A 123 5.10 -3.76 22.20
N ARG A 124 4.04 -4.08 21.44
CA ARG A 124 3.07 -5.15 21.78
C ARG A 124 3.59 -6.55 21.49
N LEU A 125 4.53 -6.70 20.57
CA LEU A 125 5.00 -8.02 20.12
C LEU A 125 6.03 -8.65 21.06
N GLY A 126 6.56 -7.89 22.03
CA GLY A 126 7.55 -8.41 22.98
C GLY A 126 8.82 -8.95 22.28
N LEU A 127 9.21 -8.32 21.16
CA LEU A 127 10.39 -8.73 20.40
C LEU A 127 11.66 -8.56 21.23
N ASP A 128 12.58 -9.49 21.07
CA ASP A 128 13.94 -9.35 21.58
C ASP A 128 14.64 -8.15 20.91
N ALA A 129 15.16 -7.23 21.74
CA ALA A 129 15.84 -6.02 21.27
C ALA A 129 17.02 -6.34 20.35
N SER A 130 17.73 -7.45 20.56
CA SER A 130 18.85 -7.88 19.71
C SER A 130 18.40 -8.27 18.29
N LYS A 131 17.22 -8.88 18.16
CA LYS A 131 16.63 -9.21 16.85
C LYS A 131 16.20 -7.95 16.11
N LEU A 132 15.56 -7.02 16.82
CA LEU A 132 15.14 -5.76 16.24
C LEU A 132 16.35 -4.90 15.81
N SER A 133 17.40 -4.84 16.64
CA SER A 133 18.69 -4.22 16.28
C SER A 133 19.28 -4.85 15.02
N SER A 134 19.31 -6.18 14.93
CA SER A 134 19.85 -6.88 13.75
C SER A 134 19.03 -6.60 12.48
N LEU A 135 17.71 -6.45 12.63
CA LEU A 135 16.82 -6.10 11.52
C LEU A 135 17.02 -4.66 11.07
N ILE A 136 17.20 -3.72 12.00
CA ILE A 136 17.58 -2.33 11.72
C ILE A 136 18.91 -2.31 10.94
N ASP A 137 19.93 -3.05 11.39
CA ASP A 137 21.23 -3.12 10.70
C ASP A 137 21.09 -3.70 9.29
N THR A 138 20.24 -4.70 9.10
CA THR A 138 19.94 -5.29 7.78
C THR A 138 19.31 -4.27 6.85
N ILE A 139 18.27 -3.56 7.32
CA ILE A 139 17.54 -2.55 6.54
C ILE A 139 18.41 -1.31 6.29
N ASN A 140 19.34 -0.99 7.18
CA ASN A 140 20.26 0.12 7.00
C ASN A 140 21.14 0.00 5.75
N ASN A 141 21.40 -1.23 5.27
CA ASN A 141 22.22 -1.47 4.09
C ASN A 141 21.46 -1.27 2.77
N ILE A 142 20.15 -0.98 2.84
CA ILE A 142 19.36 -0.64 1.65
C ILE A 142 19.75 0.76 1.20
N ASN A 143 20.29 0.86 -0.01
CA ASN A 143 20.50 2.14 -0.68
C ASN A 143 19.19 2.60 -1.33
N THR A 144 18.37 3.31 -0.55
CA THR A 144 17.03 3.77 -0.99
C THR A 144 17.08 4.86 -2.06
N LEU A 145 18.23 5.52 -2.23
CA LEU A 145 18.44 6.66 -3.14
C LEU A 145 19.22 6.29 -4.41
N GLU A 146 19.59 5.02 -4.60
CA GLU A 146 20.43 4.58 -5.72
C GLU A 146 19.82 4.84 -7.10
N ASP A 147 18.50 4.81 -7.18
CA ASP A 147 17.74 4.97 -8.40
C ASP A 147 17.00 6.32 -8.35
N LYS A 148 17.30 7.22 -9.29
CA LYS A 148 16.74 8.58 -9.36
C LYS A 148 15.21 8.62 -9.45
N GLY A 149 14.56 7.49 -9.72
CA GLY A 149 13.11 7.34 -9.72
C GLY A 149 12.49 6.93 -8.37
N HIS A 150 13.28 6.74 -7.30
CA HIS A 150 12.84 6.24 -5.99
C HIS A 150 12.07 4.89 -6.02
N ASP A 151 12.09 4.16 -7.14
CA ASP A 151 11.35 2.92 -7.31
C ASP A 151 12.01 1.75 -6.57
N VAL A 152 13.28 1.87 -6.12
CA VAL A 152 13.97 0.83 -5.32
C VAL A 152 13.15 0.44 -4.10
N VAL A 153 12.77 1.39 -3.26
CA VAL A 153 12.00 1.08 -2.04
C VAL A 153 10.61 0.57 -2.42
N GLY A 154 9.99 1.15 -3.44
CA GLY A 154 8.74 0.64 -3.97
C GLY A 154 8.83 -0.85 -4.33
N ARG A 155 9.86 -1.24 -5.09
CA ARG A 155 10.12 -2.63 -5.50
C ARG A 155 10.39 -3.54 -4.32
N VAL A 156 11.23 -3.11 -3.36
CA VAL A 156 11.46 -3.86 -2.12
C VAL A 156 10.14 -4.05 -1.36
N TYR A 157 9.33 -3.00 -1.22
CA TYR A 157 8.04 -3.07 -0.53
C TYR A 157 7.06 -4.01 -1.23
N GLU A 158 6.93 -3.93 -2.57
CA GLU A 158 6.10 -4.83 -3.38
C GLU A 158 6.58 -6.28 -3.34
N TYR A 159 7.90 -6.50 -3.34
CA TYR A 159 8.50 -7.82 -3.23
C TYR A 159 8.15 -8.45 -1.88
N PHE A 160 8.36 -7.72 -0.78
CA PHE A 160 8.03 -8.21 0.56
C PHE A 160 6.52 -8.48 0.70
N LEU A 161 5.64 -7.62 0.16
CA LEU A 161 4.20 -7.88 0.12
C LEU A 161 3.88 -9.20 -0.59
N GLY A 162 4.51 -9.45 -1.74
CA GLY A 162 4.35 -10.70 -2.49
C GLY A 162 4.84 -11.92 -1.71
N GLU A 163 6.04 -11.86 -1.16
CA GLU A 163 6.62 -12.96 -0.38
C GLU A 163 5.81 -13.29 0.88
N PHE A 164 5.32 -12.27 1.60
CA PHE A 164 4.44 -12.49 2.75
C PHE A 164 3.10 -13.11 2.35
N ALA A 165 2.53 -12.68 1.22
CA ALA A 165 1.30 -13.29 0.70
C ALA A 165 1.52 -14.76 0.30
N LEU A 166 2.66 -15.11 -0.29
CA LEU A 166 3.04 -16.49 -0.59
C LEU A 166 3.22 -17.32 0.68
N ALA A 167 3.90 -16.77 1.69
CA ALA A 167 4.17 -17.45 2.96
C ALA A 167 2.91 -17.70 3.80
N GLU A 168 1.88 -16.84 3.70
CA GLU A 168 0.61 -16.99 4.44
C GLU A 168 -0.30 -18.09 3.86
N GLY A 169 -0.04 -18.57 2.64
CA GLY A 169 -0.64 -19.80 2.09
C GLY A 169 -2.17 -19.80 1.89
N LYS A 170 -2.89 -18.71 2.18
CA LYS A 170 -4.36 -18.62 2.09
C LYS A 170 -4.79 -17.63 1.01
N LEU A 171 -5.51 -18.13 -0.01
CA LEU A 171 -6.42 -17.38 -0.91
C LEU A 171 -5.93 -15.96 -1.30
N GLY A 172 -4.69 -15.88 -1.82
CA GLY A 172 -3.90 -14.64 -1.91
C GLY A 172 -4.47 -13.49 -2.74
N GLY A 173 -5.55 -13.70 -3.50
CA GLY A 173 -6.13 -12.66 -4.37
C GLY A 173 -6.55 -11.39 -3.63
N GLN A 174 -7.00 -11.51 -2.38
CA GLN A 174 -7.46 -10.39 -1.54
C GLN A 174 -6.32 -9.50 -1.03
N PHE A 175 -5.14 -10.09 -0.79
CA PHE A 175 -4.03 -9.40 -0.14
C PHE A 175 -3.00 -8.87 -1.14
N TYR A 176 -2.74 -9.67 -2.17
CA TYR A 176 -1.75 -9.36 -3.20
C TYR A 176 -2.14 -9.99 -4.53
N THR A 177 -2.29 -9.15 -5.55
CA THR A 177 -2.50 -9.60 -6.92
C THR A 177 -1.15 -9.63 -7.63
N PRO A 178 -0.73 -10.76 -8.22
CA PRO A 178 0.56 -10.85 -8.92
C PRO A 178 0.70 -9.80 -10.01
N LYS A 179 1.90 -9.22 -10.13
CA LYS A 179 2.22 -8.14 -11.07
C LYS A 179 1.81 -8.46 -12.52
N SER A 180 1.97 -9.71 -12.96
CA SER A 180 1.57 -10.15 -14.31
C SER A 180 0.08 -9.96 -14.58
N ILE A 181 -0.78 -10.27 -13.61
CA ILE A 181 -2.24 -10.15 -13.72
C ILE A 181 -2.65 -8.68 -13.69
N VAL A 182 -2.08 -7.90 -12.76
CA VAL A 182 -2.38 -6.47 -12.66
C VAL A 182 -1.96 -5.75 -13.94
N ASN A 183 -0.77 -6.04 -14.47
CA ASN A 183 -0.30 -5.45 -15.73
C ASN A 183 -1.23 -5.81 -16.89
N LEU A 184 -1.68 -7.07 -16.99
CA LEU A 184 -2.63 -7.48 -18.01
C LEU A 184 -3.91 -6.63 -17.93
N ILE A 185 -4.50 -6.51 -16.74
CA ILE A 185 -5.73 -5.71 -16.55
C ILE A 185 -5.50 -4.24 -16.94
N ALA A 186 -4.41 -3.63 -16.46
CA ALA A 186 -4.09 -2.23 -16.78
C ALA A 186 -3.92 -1.99 -18.28
N ASN A 187 -3.28 -2.92 -19.01
CA ASN A 187 -3.12 -2.85 -20.46
C ASN A 187 -4.43 -3.10 -21.23
N MET A 188 -5.43 -3.76 -20.62
CA MET A 188 -6.74 -3.97 -21.24
C MET A 188 -7.68 -2.78 -21.05
N ILE A 189 -7.67 -2.16 -19.87
CA ILE A 189 -8.60 -1.06 -19.55
C ILE A 189 -8.06 0.31 -19.97
N GLU A 190 -6.73 0.42 -20.10
CA GLU A 190 -6.00 1.61 -20.57
C GLU A 190 -6.42 2.92 -19.87
N PRO A 191 -6.15 3.06 -18.56
CA PRO A 191 -6.71 4.15 -17.77
C PRO A 191 -5.90 5.44 -17.92
N TYR A 192 -5.99 6.11 -19.07
CA TYR A 192 -5.17 7.29 -19.38
C TYR A 192 -5.60 8.58 -18.66
N LYS A 193 -6.91 8.74 -18.38
CA LYS A 193 -7.50 9.91 -17.72
C LYS A 193 -8.81 9.54 -17.05
N GLY A 194 -9.15 10.17 -15.92
CA GLY A 194 -10.40 9.95 -15.18
C GLY A 194 -10.19 9.32 -13.80
N LYS A 195 -11.23 8.67 -13.28
CA LYS A 195 -11.25 8.08 -11.94
C LYS A 195 -11.07 6.57 -12.01
N ILE A 196 -10.05 6.05 -11.33
CA ILE A 196 -9.83 4.61 -11.16
C ILE A 196 -10.37 4.21 -9.79
N TYR A 197 -11.20 3.16 -9.74
CA TYR A 197 -11.77 2.62 -8.51
C TYR A 197 -11.47 1.12 -8.34
N ASP A 198 -11.07 0.74 -7.12
CA ASP A 198 -10.99 -0.66 -6.70
C ASP A 198 -11.75 -0.85 -5.36
N PRO A 199 -12.92 -1.52 -5.36
CA PRO A 199 -13.76 -1.71 -4.18
C PRO A 199 -13.21 -2.72 -3.16
N ALA A 200 -12.11 -3.42 -3.48
CA ALA A 200 -11.45 -4.38 -2.60
C ALA A 200 -9.93 -4.33 -2.86
N CYS A 201 -9.35 -3.15 -2.62
CA CYS A 201 -8.05 -2.78 -3.18
C CYS A 201 -6.85 -3.52 -2.58
N GLY A 202 -7.04 -4.28 -1.50
CA GLY A 202 -5.97 -4.98 -0.82
C GLY A 202 -4.84 -4.01 -0.47
N SER A 203 -3.60 -4.38 -0.77
CA SER A 203 -2.40 -3.55 -0.55
C SER A 203 -2.22 -2.39 -1.57
N GLY A 204 -3.20 -2.11 -2.42
CA GLY A 204 -3.17 -1.02 -3.40
C GLY A 204 -2.32 -1.29 -4.65
N GLY A 205 -1.91 -2.54 -4.88
CA GLY A 205 -1.05 -2.92 -6.02
C GLY A 205 -1.66 -2.59 -7.39
N MET A 206 -2.98 -2.70 -7.53
CA MET A 206 -3.71 -2.33 -8.76
C MET A 206 -3.45 -0.87 -9.16
N PHE A 207 -3.47 0.05 -8.19
CA PHE A 207 -3.23 1.48 -8.44
C PHE A 207 -1.78 1.77 -8.83
N VAL A 208 -0.83 1.12 -8.13
CA VAL A 208 0.61 1.28 -8.43
C VAL A 208 0.89 0.93 -9.88
N GLN A 209 0.42 -0.23 -10.34
CA GLN A 209 0.68 -0.67 -11.71
C GLN A 209 -0.11 0.14 -12.75
N SER A 210 -1.32 0.62 -12.42
CA SER A 210 -2.07 1.52 -13.30
C SER A 210 -1.30 2.81 -13.58
N LEU A 211 -0.68 3.40 -12.55
CA LEU A 211 0.18 4.59 -12.73
C LEU A 211 1.49 4.28 -13.45
N LYS A 212 2.07 3.09 -13.25
CA LYS A 212 3.22 2.61 -14.04
C LYS A 212 2.86 2.41 -15.51
N PHE A 213 1.66 1.92 -15.81
CA PHE A 213 1.14 1.82 -17.19
C PHE A 213 1.07 3.21 -17.83
N ILE A 214 0.45 4.18 -17.17
CA ILE A 214 0.33 5.55 -17.68
C ILE A 214 1.71 6.16 -17.96
N GLU A 215 2.66 6.00 -17.03
CA GLU A 215 4.03 6.49 -17.17
C GLU A 215 4.76 5.84 -18.36
N ALA A 216 4.66 4.51 -18.50
CA ALA A 216 5.27 3.78 -19.61
C ALA A 216 4.73 4.22 -20.97
N HIS A 217 3.47 4.68 -21.02
CA HIS A 217 2.81 5.18 -22.22
C HIS A 217 2.84 6.71 -22.34
N LYS A 218 3.69 7.39 -21.56
CA LYS A 218 3.89 8.86 -21.57
C LYS A 218 2.60 9.65 -21.28
N GLY A 219 1.65 9.05 -20.60
CA GLY A 219 0.46 9.73 -20.10
C GLY A 219 0.78 10.55 -18.84
N ASN A 220 -0.19 11.37 -18.42
CA ASN A 220 -0.03 12.26 -17.27
C ASN A 220 -0.78 11.72 -16.04
N LYS A 221 -0.02 11.32 -15.01
CA LYS A 221 -0.58 10.80 -13.74
C LYS A 221 -1.54 11.79 -13.05
N LYS A 222 -1.42 13.10 -13.32
CA LYS A 222 -2.30 14.14 -12.74
C LYS A 222 -3.71 14.11 -13.31
N ASP A 223 -3.91 13.47 -14.46
CA ASP A 223 -5.24 13.32 -15.07
C ASP A 223 -6.03 12.16 -14.45
N ILE A 224 -5.45 11.48 -13.45
CA ILE A 224 -6.03 10.35 -12.75
C ILE A 224 -6.32 10.68 -11.29
N SER A 225 -7.50 10.28 -10.84
CA SER A 225 -7.87 10.25 -9.42
C SER A 225 -8.10 8.82 -8.97
N ILE A 226 -7.48 8.44 -7.85
CA ILE A 226 -7.56 7.06 -7.32
C ILE A 226 -8.53 7.00 -6.15
N TYR A 227 -9.44 6.03 -6.23
CA TYR A 227 -10.39 5.70 -5.19
C TYR A 227 -10.28 4.21 -4.86
N GLY A 228 -10.36 3.86 -3.59
CA GLY A 228 -10.33 2.46 -3.19
C GLY A 228 -11.06 2.20 -1.89
N GLN A 229 -11.29 0.93 -1.60
CA GLN A 229 -11.80 0.51 -0.31
C GLN A 229 -11.19 -0.84 0.08
N GLU A 230 -10.91 -1.01 1.37
CA GLU A 230 -10.37 -2.24 1.93
C GLU A 230 -11.06 -2.53 3.26
N PHE A 231 -11.44 -3.79 3.47
CA PHE A 231 -12.19 -4.24 4.64
C PHE A 231 -11.31 -4.33 5.88
N THR A 232 -10.11 -4.90 5.74
CA THR A 232 -9.25 -5.22 6.86
C THR A 232 -8.38 -4.02 7.25
N ALA A 233 -8.42 -3.60 8.52
CA ALA A 233 -7.64 -2.46 9.02
C ALA A 233 -6.14 -2.61 8.74
N THR A 234 -5.64 -3.83 8.85
CA THR A 234 -4.26 -4.20 8.60
C THR A 234 -3.86 -3.97 7.15
N THR A 235 -4.64 -4.45 6.18
CA THR A 235 -4.32 -4.30 4.76
C THR A 235 -4.58 -2.87 4.28
N TYR A 236 -5.58 -2.19 4.83
CA TYR A 236 -5.84 -0.77 4.59
C TYR A 236 -4.61 0.09 4.93
N LYS A 237 -3.95 -0.17 6.06
CA LYS A 237 -2.69 0.50 6.45
C LYS A 237 -1.56 0.22 5.44
N LEU A 238 -1.42 -1.03 5.01
CA LEU A 238 -0.44 -1.41 3.98
C LEU A 238 -0.68 -0.66 2.67
N ALA A 239 -1.93 -0.55 2.22
CA ALA A 239 -2.28 0.21 1.03
C ALA A 239 -1.87 1.68 1.14
N LYS A 240 -2.18 2.34 2.27
CA LYS A 240 -1.80 3.73 2.50
C LYS A 240 -0.29 3.93 2.47
N MET A 241 0.46 3.08 3.16
CA MET A 241 1.94 3.14 3.13
C MET A 241 2.50 2.89 1.72
N ASN A 242 1.97 1.89 1.00
CA ASN A 242 2.44 1.51 -0.32
C ASN A 242 2.25 2.63 -1.36
N LEU A 243 1.10 3.32 -1.30
CA LEU A 243 0.79 4.48 -2.13
C LEU A 243 1.61 5.71 -1.72
N ALA A 244 1.74 5.95 -0.41
CA ALA A 244 2.51 7.06 0.14
C ALA A 244 4.00 7.01 -0.25
N ILE A 245 4.63 5.83 -0.19
CA ILE A 245 6.03 5.63 -0.63
C ILE A 245 6.25 6.07 -2.09
N ARG A 246 5.21 6.02 -2.92
CA ARG A 246 5.26 6.38 -4.34
C ARG A 246 4.71 7.76 -4.65
N GLY A 247 4.38 8.55 -3.63
CA GLY A 247 3.75 9.86 -3.80
C GLY A 247 2.38 9.76 -4.48
N ILE A 248 1.68 8.63 -4.34
CA ILE A 248 0.38 8.42 -4.95
C ILE A 248 -0.70 8.91 -4.00
N SER A 249 -1.39 9.98 -4.39
CA SER A 249 -2.59 10.45 -3.70
C SER A 249 -3.78 9.57 -4.03
N ALA A 250 -4.49 9.09 -3.01
CA ALA A 250 -5.64 8.22 -3.15
C ALA A 250 -6.68 8.48 -2.05
N ASN A 251 -7.96 8.37 -2.40
CA ASN A 251 -9.05 8.34 -1.45
C ASN A 251 -9.47 6.89 -1.17
N LEU A 252 -8.93 6.30 -0.10
CA LEU A 252 -9.27 4.92 0.31
C LEU A 252 -10.51 4.83 1.22
N GLY A 253 -11.24 5.93 1.40
CA GLY A 253 -12.28 6.05 2.43
C GLY A 253 -11.74 6.47 3.79
N ALA A 254 -12.65 6.85 4.69
CA ALA A 254 -12.31 7.39 6.00
C ALA A 254 -11.80 6.33 6.98
N VAL A 255 -12.28 5.09 6.83
CA VAL A 255 -11.92 3.95 7.68
C VAL A 255 -11.93 2.65 6.86
N PRO A 256 -11.19 1.61 7.30
CA PRO A 256 -11.38 0.26 6.78
C PRO A 256 -12.84 -0.18 7.00
N ALA A 257 -13.47 -0.70 5.96
CA ALA A 257 -14.91 -0.94 5.95
C ALA A 257 -15.32 -1.95 4.89
N ASP A 258 -16.39 -2.69 5.17
CA ASP A 258 -16.98 -3.61 4.20
C ASP A 258 -17.67 -2.80 3.08
N SER A 259 -17.33 -3.09 1.82
CA SER A 259 -17.83 -2.35 0.65
C SER A 259 -19.33 -2.55 0.41
N PHE A 260 -19.90 -3.63 0.95
CA PHE A 260 -21.34 -3.87 0.93
C PHE A 260 -22.06 -3.11 2.04
N PHE A 261 -21.63 -3.24 3.29
CA PHE A 261 -22.36 -2.68 4.43
C PHE A 261 -22.04 -1.22 4.73
N LYS A 262 -20.87 -0.74 4.31
CA LYS A 262 -20.40 0.61 4.60
C LYS A 262 -19.54 1.13 3.45
N ASP A 263 -20.21 1.35 2.34
CA ASP A 263 -19.70 2.04 1.15
C ASP A 263 -19.04 3.37 1.55
N GLN A 264 -17.72 3.47 1.33
CA GLN A 264 -16.96 4.69 1.62
C GLN A 264 -17.09 5.75 0.52
N HIS A 265 -17.68 5.39 -0.63
CA HIS A 265 -17.73 6.23 -1.83
C HIS A 265 -19.12 6.21 -2.50
N PRO A 266 -20.22 6.48 -1.76
CA PRO A 266 -21.59 6.21 -2.24
C PRO A 266 -21.99 6.98 -3.51
N ASP A 267 -21.40 8.15 -3.73
CA ASP A 267 -21.66 9.03 -4.87
C ASP A 267 -20.61 8.93 -5.99
N LEU A 268 -19.64 8.02 -5.86
CA LEU A 268 -18.57 7.88 -6.83
C LEU A 268 -19.11 7.32 -8.15
N LYS A 269 -18.76 8.01 -9.24
CA LYS A 269 -18.85 7.51 -10.61
C LYS A 269 -17.45 7.46 -11.18
N ALA A 270 -16.91 6.25 -11.27
CA ALA A 270 -15.56 5.93 -11.73
C ALA A 270 -15.57 5.63 -13.23
N ASP A 271 -14.50 6.03 -13.92
CA ASP A 271 -14.30 5.82 -15.35
C ASP A 271 -13.65 4.47 -15.64
N TYR A 272 -12.93 3.92 -14.66
CA TYR A 272 -12.36 2.57 -14.70
C TYR A 272 -12.57 1.91 -13.35
N ILE A 273 -13.02 0.67 -13.39
CA ILE A 273 -13.14 -0.16 -12.20
C ILE A 273 -12.34 -1.43 -12.44
N MET A 274 -11.40 -1.69 -11.55
CA MET A 274 -10.56 -2.88 -11.57
C MET A 274 -10.47 -3.43 -10.17
N ALA A 275 -10.67 -4.74 -10.02
CA ALA A 275 -10.72 -5.38 -8.71
C ALA A 275 -10.22 -6.82 -8.82
N ASN A 276 -9.59 -7.29 -7.75
CA ASN A 276 -9.39 -8.72 -7.52
C ASN A 276 -10.04 -9.09 -6.18
N PRO A 277 -11.39 -9.18 -6.15
CA PRO A 277 -12.09 -9.33 -4.90
C PRO A 277 -11.86 -10.72 -4.28
N PRO A 278 -12.20 -10.87 -3.00
CA PRO A 278 -12.30 -12.16 -2.33
C PRO A 278 -12.99 -13.26 -3.13
N PHE A 279 -12.27 -14.37 -3.35
CA PHE A 279 -12.88 -15.58 -3.90
C PHE A 279 -13.74 -16.29 -2.85
N ASN A 280 -14.92 -16.77 -3.26
CA ASN A 280 -15.77 -17.67 -2.48
C ASN A 280 -16.18 -17.15 -1.08
N GLN A 281 -16.55 -15.87 -0.97
CA GLN A 281 -17.06 -15.32 0.30
C GLN A 281 -18.40 -15.95 0.68
N LYS A 282 -18.34 -16.90 1.60
CA LYS A 282 -19.53 -17.44 2.26
C LYS A 282 -20.01 -16.42 3.29
N GLU A 283 -21.33 -16.30 3.44
CA GLU A 283 -21.95 -15.49 4.50
C GLU A 283 -21.54 -14.01 4.47
N TRP A 284 -21.29 -13.48 3.27
CA TRP A 284 -21.00 -12.07 3.07
C TRP A 284 -22.15 -11.14 3.50
N ARG A 285 -23.39 -11.65 3.55
CA ARG A 285 -24.57 -11.00 4.13
C ARG A 285 -25.44 -12.01 4.88
N GLY A 286 -26.24 -11.54 5.83
CA GLY A 286 -27.35 -12.29 6.41
C GLY A 286 -28.50 -12.51 5.42
N VAL A 287 -29.34 -13.52 5.68
CA VAL A 287 -30.45 -13.93 4.79
C VAL A 287 -31.39 -12.77 4.50
N ASN A 288 -31.66 -11.91 5.49
CA ASN A 288 -32.59 -10.79 5.41
C ASN A 288 -31.90 -9.42 5.23
N GLU A 289 -30.59 -9.40 4.98
CA GLU A 289 -29.83 -8.17 4.79
C GLU A 289 -29.68 -7.84 3.29
N LEU A 290 -29.60 -6.55 2.96
CA LEU A 290 -29.34 -6.02 1.61
C LEU A 290 -30.33 -6.50 0.53
N LEU A 291 -31.56 -6.85 0.90
CA LEU A 291 -32.58 -7.35 -0.05
C LEU A 291 -33.05 -6.26 -1.03
N ASP A 292 -33.21 -5.03 -0.56
CA ASP A 292 -33.68 -3.88 -1.35
C ASP A 292 -32.55 -2.93 -1.77
N ASP A 293 -31.30 -3.41 -1.77
CA ASP A 293 -30.15 -2.56 -2.06
C ASP A 293 -30.18 -2.06 -3.52
N PRO A 294 -29.96 -0.76 -3.78
CA PRO A 294 -29.97 -0.19 -5.13
C PRO A 294 -28.96 -0.84 -6.10
N ARG A 295 -27.90 -1.49 -5.60
CA ARG A 295 -26.93 -2.22 -6.44
C ARG A 295 -27.55 -3.37 -7.22
N TRP A 296 -28.65 -3.92 -6.74
CA TRP A 296 -29.33 -5.03 -7.41
C TRP A 296 -30.53 -4.56 -8.24
N ALA A 297 -30.75 -3.24 -8.37
CA ALA A 297 -31.89 -2.72 -9.12
C ALA A 297 -31.88 -3.22 -10.57
N GLY A 298 -32.92 -3.98 -10.97
CA GLY A 298 -33.01 -4.61 -12.29
C GLY A 298 -32.35 -5.99 -12.39
N TYR A 299 -31.83 -6.55 -11.30
CA TYR A 299 -31.19 -7.86 -11.22
C TYR A 299 -31.77 -8.70 -10.08
N GLU A 300 -31.49 -10.01 -10.08
CA GLU A 300 -31.80 -10.86 -8.93
C GLU A 300 -30.90 -10.51 -7.73
N VAL A 301 -31.49 -10.49 -6.53
CA VAL A 301 -30.76 -10.27 -5.28
C VAL A 301 -29.75 -11.40 -5.10
N PRO A 302 -28.44 -11.11 -4.95
CA PRO A 302 -27.44 -12.17 -4.86
C PRO A 302 -27.61 -13.03 -3.61
N LEU A 303 -27.36 -14.33 -3.72
CA LEU A 303 -27.51 -15.29 -2.62
C LEU A 303 -26.58 -14.96 -1.45
N HIS A 304 -27.04 -15.22 -0.22
CA HIS A 304 -26.27 -14.96 1.01
C HIS A 304 -25.01 -15.84 1.14
N GLN A 305 -24.97 -16.98 0.45
CA GLN A 305 -23.78 -17.82 0.27
C GLN A 305 -23.26 -17.67 -1.15
N MET A 306 -22.14 -16.96 -1.34
CA MET A 306 -21.51 -16.90 -2.65
C MET A 306 -20.85 -18.25 -2.95
N GLN A 307 -21.43 -19.06 -3.82
CA GLN A 307 -20.68 -20.03 -4.62
C GLN A 307 -19.91 -19.26 -5.71
N THR A 308 -18.81 -19.82 -6.24
CA THR A 308 -17.85 -19.17 -7.15
C THR A 308 -18.50 -18.18 -8.13
N THR A 309 -19.55 -18.58 -8.85
CA THR A 309 -20.22 -17.76 -9.88
C THR A 309 -20.99 -16.57 -9.31
N VAL A 310 -21.59 -16.71 -8.11
CA VAL A 310 -22.45 -15.68 -7.49
C VAL A 310 -21.61 -14.57 -6.87
N GLY A 311 -20.42 -14.87 -6.35
CA GLY A 311 -19.57 -13.85 -5.74
C GLY A 311 -19.02 -12.83 -6.74
N TYR A 312 -18.58 -13.30 -7.91
CA TYR A 312 -18.19 -12.39 -8.99
C TYR A 312 -19.36 -11.53 -9.46
N PHE A 313 -20.58 -12.08 -9.51
CA PHE A 313 -21.77 -11.32 -9.87
C PHE A 313 -22.04 -10.19 -8.86
N THR A 314 -22.01 -10.47 -7.56
CA THR A 314 -22.21 -9.45 -6.51
C THR A 314 -21.18 -8.32 -6.60
N TRP A 315 -19.90 -8.65 -6.72
CA TRP A 315 -18.83 -7.65 -6.88
C TRP A 315 -18.93 -6.88 -8.21
N SER A 316 -19.39 -7.55 -9.27
CA SER A 316 -19.65 -6.91 -10.56
C SER A 316 -20.79 -5.89 -10.45
N GLN A 317 -21.89 -6.23 -9.78
CA GLN A 317 -23.01 -5.31 -9.56
C GLN A 317 -22.63 -4.11 -8.69
N ASN A 318 -21.82 -4.34 -7.64
CA ASN A 318 -21.24 -3.23 -6.86
C ASN A 318 -20.40 -2.30 -7.74
N SER A 319 -19.62 -2.88 -8.66
CA SER A 319 -18.82 -2.13 -9.63
C SER A 319 -19.72 -1.36 -10.62
N LEU A 320 -20.76 -2.00 -11.15
CA LEU A 320 -21.70 -1.38 -12.11
C LEU A 320 -22.41 -0.16 -11.50
N LYS A 321 -22.80 -0.19 -10.22
CA LYS A 321 -23.36 0.99 -9.53
C LYS A 321 -22.38 2.17 -9.56
N MET A 322 -21.08 1.90 -9.46
CA MET A 322 -20.02 2.91 -9.43
C MET A 322 -19.52 3.30 -10.81
N ALA A 323 -19.94 2.63 -11.89
CA ALA A 323 -19.51 2.96 -13.25
C ALA A 323 -20.12 4.28 -13.73
N SER A 324 -19.33 5.13 -14.39
CA SER A 324 -19.85 6.24 -15.18
C SER A 324 -20.68 5.72 -16.36
N GLN A 325 -21.69 6.48 -16.80
CA GLN A 325 -22.55 6.05 -17.92
C GLN A 325 -21.79 5.94 -19.24
N ASP A 326 -20.69 6.69 -19.38
CA ASP A 326 -19.83 6.70 -20.56
C ASP A 326 -19.08 5.37 -20.77
N LEU A 327 -18.94 4.53 -19.72
CA LEU A 327 -18.36 3.18 -19.83
C LEU A 327 -19.13 2.25 -20.78
N PHE A 328 -20.42 2.51 -20.99
CA PHE A 328 -21.29 1.70 -21.86
C PHE A 328 -21.52 2.33 -23.24
N SER A 329 -20.94 3.50 -23.48
CA SER A 329 -21.01 4.17 -24.78
C SER A 329 -19.94 3.57 -25.71
N PRO A 330 -20.26 3.30 -26.99
CA PRO A 330 -19.24 2.88 -27.95
C PRO A 330 -18.11 3.90 -27.98
N ARG A 331 -16.88 3.49 -27.68
CA ARG A 331 -15.71 4.34 -27.93
C ARG A 331 -15.61 4.50 -29.45
N GLU A 332 -15.74 5.73 -29.95
CA GLU A 332 -15.44 6.01 -31.35
C GLU A 332 -13.98 5.59 -31.61
N ALA A 333 -13.81 4.75 -32.63
CA ALA A 333 -12.57 4.06 -32.96
C ALA A 333 -11.51 4.99 -33.58
#